data_AF-A0A3D0RJF8-F1
#
_entry.id   AF-A0A3D0RJF8-F1
#
_cell.length_a   1.000
_cell.length_b   1.000
_cell.length_c   1.000
_cell.angle_alpha   90.00
_cell.angle_beta   90.00
_cell.angle_gamma   90.00
#
_symmetry.space_group_name_H-M   'P 1'
#
loop_
_entity.id
_entity.type
_entity.pdbx_description
1 polymer ?
#
loop_
_entity_poly.entity_id
_entity_poly.type
_entity_poly.pdbx_seq_one_letter_code
_entity_poly.pdbx_strand_id
1 'polypeptide(L)'
;VPSNTFREQLPMAVEMLKENKDKNIVMYCTGGIRCEKASAYLRYKGFPHVFHVEGGVIEYARKAREQCLPLKFIGKNFVFDERLGERITDDIIAQCHQCGKPCDNHTNCNNDGCHLLFIQCDECKNKYDGCCSDECKEEFHLPEEEQ
;
A
#
# COMPACT_ATOMS: atom_id res chain seq x y z
N VAL A 1 -10.31 4.71 5.84
CA VAL A 1 -11.40 4.68 4.85
C VAL A 1 -10.86 4.09 3.55
N PRO A 2 -11.30 2.89 3.15
CA PRO A 2 -10.98 2.33 1.84
C PRO A 2 -11.55 3.22 0.72
N SER A 3 -10.75 3.52 -0.30
CA SER A 3 -11.11 4.35 -1.46
C SER A 3 -10.16 4.05 -2.62
N ASN A 4 -10.58 4.32 -3.85
CA ASN A 4 -9.74 4.08 -5.04
C ASN A 4 -8.68 5.17 -5.22
N THR A 5 -9.00 6.41 -4.86
CA THR A 5 -8.05 7.53 -4.98
C THR A 5 -7.86 8.26 -3.66
N PHE A 6 -6.68 8.85 -3.48
CA PHE A 6 -6.41 9.74 -2.33
C PHE A 6 -7.36 10.95 -2.30
N ARG A 7 -7.78 11.44 -3.47
CA ARG A 7 -8.72 12.57 -3.59
C ARG A 7 -10.08 12.22 -2.97
N GLU A 8 -10.61 11.03 -3.27
CA GLU A 8 -11.86 10.53 -2.68
C GLU A 8 -11.73 10.31 -1.17
N GLN A 9 -10.57 9.86 -0.71
CA GLN A 9 -10.35 9.53 0.69
C GLN A 9 -10.54 10.72 1.63
N LEU A 10 -10.21 11.93 1.18
CA LEU A 10 -10.23 13.15 2.02
C LEU A 10 -11.63 13.49 2.58
N PRO A 11 -12.69 13.70 1.76
CA PRO A 11 -14.03 13.94 2.29
C PRO A 11 -14.56 12.75 3.10
N MET A 12 -14.23 11.51 2.71
CA MET A 12 -14.67 10.33 3.48
C MET A 12 -14.05 10.27 4.88
N ALA A 13 -12.79 10.69 5.03
CA ALA A 13 -12.13 10.76 6.33
C ALA A 13 -12.77 11.81 7.25
N VAL A 14 -13.23 12.94 6.70
CA VAL A 14 -13.96 13.97 7.45
C VAL A 14 -15.25 13.40 8.03
N GLU A 15 -16.05 12.72 7.22
CA GLU A 15 -17.30 12.12 7.67
C GLU A 15 -17.04 11.02 8.71
N MET A 16 -16.05 10.14 8.47
CA MET A 16 -15.68 9.08 9.42
C MET A 16 -15.26 9.62 10.79
N LEU A 17 -14.57 10.77 10.83
CA LEU A 17 -13.97 11.32 12.05
C LEU A 17 -14.84 12.40 12.71
N LYS A 18 -16.00 12.75 12.14
CA LYS A 18 -16.83 13.89 12.56
C LYS A 18 -17.16 13.90 14.06
N GLU A 19 -17.54 12.75 14.62
CA GLU A 19 -17.88 12.60 16.05
C GLU A 19 -16.65 12.59 16.97
N ASN A 20 -15.45 12.53 16.39
CA ASN A 20 -14.17 12.46 17.10
C ASN A 20 -13.28 13.67 16.77
N LYS A 21 -13.91 14.80 16.44
CA LYS A 21 -13.23 15.99 15.93
C LYS A 21 -12.13 16.51 16.87
N ASP A 22 -12.37 16.44 18.18
CA ASP A 22 -11.44 16.93 19.21
C ASP A 22 -10.44 15.87 19.69
N LYS A 23 -10.41 14.67 19.10
CA LYS A 23 -9.39 13.66 19.42
C LYS A 23 -8.08 13.95 18.68
N ASN A 24 -6.98 13.47 19.25
CA ASN A 24 -5.70 13.43 18.56
C ASN A 24 -5.79 12.48 17.34
N ILE A 25 -5.64 13.04 16.15
CA ILE A 25 -5.57 12.30 14.89
C ILE A 25 -4.11 12.22 14.48
N VAL A 26 -3.56 11.01 14.44
CA VAL A 26 -2.21 10.74 13.94
C VAL A 26 -2.32 9.96 12.64
N MET A 27 -1.74 10.50 11.57
CA MET A 27 -1.74 9.87 10.25
C MET A 27 -0.33 9.48 9.81
N TYR A 28 -0.24 8.45 8.99
CA TYR A 28 1.00 8.07 8.33
C TYR A 28 0.70 7.61 6.90
N CYS A 29 1.70 7.74 6.04
CA CYS A 29 1.74 7.15 4.70
C CYS A 29 3.19 6.76 4.41
N THR A 30 3.46 6.18 3.23
CA THR A 30 4.79 5.69 2.85
C THR A 30 5.91 6.71 3.09
N GLY A 31 5.78 7.94 2.57
CA GLY A 31 6.82 8.99 2.62
C GLY A 31 6.35 10.37 3.09
N GLY A 32 5.22 10.47 3.80
CA GLY A 32 4.71 11.72 4.40
C GLY A 32 3.84 12.62 3.50
N ILE A 33 4.08 12.69 2.18
CA ILE A 33 3.42 13.70 1.30
C ILE A 33 1.89 13.69 1.29
N ARG A 34 1.25 12.51 1.39
CA ARG A 34 -0.23 12.41 1.48
C ARG A 34 -0.72 12.96 2.82
N CYS A 35 0.02 12.71 3.89
CA CYS A 35 -0.31 13.18 5.22
C CYS A 35 -0.17 14.70 5.33
N GLU A 36 0.80 15.33 4.67
CA GLU A 36 0.90 16.80 4.62
C GLU A 36 -0.40 17.43 4.07
N LYS A 37 -0.84 16.94 2.90
CA LYS A 37 -2.09 17.40 2.26
C LYS A 37 -3.31 17.09 3.12
N ALA A 38 -3.39 15.88 3.67
CA ALA A 38 -4.51 15.47 4.53
C ALA A 38 -4.58 16.27 5.84
N SER A 39 -3.42 16.57 6.45
CA SER A 39 -3.33 17.39 7.66
C SER A 39 -3.85 18.80 7.41
N ALA A 40 -3.43 19.44 6.32
CA ALA A 40 -3.95 20.75 5.94
C ALA A 40 -5.47 20.72 5.68
N TYR A 41 -5.95 19.69 4.97
CA TYR A 41 -7.38 19.53 4.66
C TYR A 41 -8.23 19.31 5.91
N LEU A 42 -7.82 18.44 6.84
CA LEU A 42 -8.54 18.20 8.09
C LEU A 42 -8.54 19.43 8.99
N ARG A 43 -7.42 20.15 9.13
CA ARG A 43 -7.39 21.42 9.88
C ARG A 43 -8.36 22.44 9.29
N TYR A 44 -8.41 22.56 7.95
CA TYR A 44 -9.39 23.41 7.26
C TYR A 44 -10.85 23.01 7.56
N LYS A 45 -11.12 21.70 7.72
CA LYS A 45 -12.44 21.17 8.15
C LYS A 45 -12.70 21.29 9.66
N GLY A 46 -11.79 21.94 10.38
CA GLY A 46 -11.92 22.31 11.78
C GLY A 46 -11.43 21.25 12.76
N PHE A 47 -10.69 20.23 12.33
CA PHE A 47 -10.07 19.28 13.27
C PHE A 47 -8.84 19.94 13.92
N PRO A 48 -8.87 20.24 15.23
CA PRO A 48 -7.82 21.04 15.87
C PRO A 48 -6.52 20.25 16.14
N HIS A 49 -6.61 18.93 16.33
CA HIS A 49 -5.50 18.09 16.79
C HIS A 49 -5.05 17.08 15.74
N VAL A 50 -4.41 17.59 14.68
CA VAL A 50 -3.96 16.77 13.54
C VAL A 50 -2.44 16.72 13.46
N PHE A 51 -1.91 15.51 13.56
CA PHE A 51 -0.49 15.17 13.53
C PHE A 51 -0.21 14.13 12.45
N HIS A 52 1.04 14.05 12.02
CA HIS A 52 1.49 12.98 11.14
C HIS A 52 2.93 12.57 11.45
N VAL A 53 3.30 11.39 10.98
CA VAL A 53 4.69 10.91 11.03
C VAL A 53 5.51 11.63 9.96
N GLU A 54 6.42 12.49 10.39
CA GLU A 54 7.36 13.21 9.51
C GLU A 54 8.20 12.20 8.70
N GLY A 55 8.25 12.39 7.37
CA GLY A 55 8.92 11.45 6.45
C GLY A 55 8.22 10.09 6.27
N GLY A 56 7.08 9.87 6.92
CA GLY A 56 6.28 8.66 6.76
C GLY A 56 6.90 7.39 7.35
N VAL A 57 6.41 6.24 6.87
CA VAL A 57 6.84 4.91 7.33
C VAL A 57 8.32 4.65 7.04
N ILE A 58 8.83 5.14 5.90
CA ILE A 58 10.25 4.99 5.51
C ILE A 58 11.16 5.62 6.57
N GLU A 59 10.92 6.90 6.88
CA GLU A 59 11.74 7.63 7.85
C GLU A 59 11.57 7.10 9.28
N TYR A 60 10.34 6.71 9.64
CA TYR A 60 10.06 6.03 10.91
C TYR A 60 10.91 4.77 11.09
N ALA A 61 10.93 3.88 10.10
CA ALA A 61 11.68 2.63 10.17
C ALA A 61 13.19 2.89 10.23
N ARG A 62 13.69 3.87 9.45
CA ARG A 62 15.10 4.28 9.47
C ARG A 62 15.51 4.77 10.87
N LYS A 63 14.80 5.76 11.43
CA LYS A 63 15.11 6.32 12.76
C LYS A 63 14.99 5.27 13.86
N ALA A 64 13.96 4.41 13.81
CA ALA A 64 13.78 3.35 14.80
C ALA A 64 14.96 2.37 14.80
N ARG A 65 15.44 1.95 13.62
CA ARG A 65 16.62 1.08 13.50
C ARG A 65 17.89 1.76 14.01
N GLU A 66 18.13 3.01 13.62
CA GLU A 66 19.30 3.80 14.05
C GLU A 66 19.36 3.99 15.57
N GLN A 67 18.20 4.14 16.21
CA GLN A 67 18.09 4.34 17.65
C GLN A 67 17.87 3.04 18.43
N CYS A 68 17.93 1.88 17.76
CA CYS A 68 17.65 0.56 18.35
C CYS A 68 16.29 0.49 19.08
N LEU A 69 15.27 1.15 18.54
CA LEU A 69 13.91 1.18 19.08
C LEU A 69 13.08 0.00 18.53
N PRO A 70 12.09 -0.49 19.32
CA PRO A 70 11.18 -1.52 18.83
C PRO A 70 10.30 -1.00 17.68
N LEU A 71 10.23 -1.78 16.60
CA LEU A 71 9.34 -1.50 15.47
C LEU A 71 7.89 -1.86 15.82
N LYS A 72 6.96 -0.98 15.46
CA LYS A 72 5.50 -1.14 15.63
C LYS A 72 4.77 -1.31 14.30
N PHE A 73 5.43 -0.93 13.20
CA PHE A 73 4.94 -1.29 11.87
C PHE A 73 5.18 -2.79 11.65
N ILE A 74 4.21 -3.47 11.05
CA ILE A 74 4.21 -4.92 10.86
C ILE A 74 4.20 -5.21 9.35
N GLY A 75 5.18 -5.98 8.87
CA GLY A 75 5.27 -6.50 7.52
C GLY A 75 6.00 -5.60 6.51
N LYS A 76 5.52 -5.60 5.26
CA LYS A 76 6.10 -4.86 4.13
C LYS A 76 5.44 -3.50 3.96
N ASN A 77 6.23 -2.45 3.80
CA ASN A 77 5.72 -1.16 3.36
C ASN A 77 5.79 -1.07 1.83
N PHE A 78 4.64 -0.92 1.16
CA PHE A 78 4.61 -0.77 -0.29
C PHE A 78 5.25 0.56 -0.76
N VAL A 79 6.09 0.49 -1.79
CA VAL A 79 6.72 1.66 -2.44
C VAL A 79 6.42 1.66 -3.94
N PHE A 80 6.33 2.86 -4.52
CA PHE A 80 5.92 3.09 -5.90
C PHE A 80 7.12 3.15 -6.84
N ASP A 81 7.92 2.10 -6.84
CA ASP A 81 9.05 1.87 -7.73
C ASP A 81 9.28 0.36 -7.91
N GLU A 82 10.28 -0.03 -8.70
CA GLU A 82 10.62 -1.43 -9.04
C GLU A 82 10.79 -2.35 -7.82
N ARG A 83 11.05 -1.82 -6.63
CA ARG A 83 11.18 -2.64 -5.42
C ARG A 83 9.84 -3.22 -4.97
N LEU A 84 8.73 -2.54 -5.30
CA LEU A 84 7.35 -2.87 -4.91
C LEU A 84 7.14 -3.13 -3.40
N GLY A 85 8.09 -2.70 -2.58
CA GLY A 85 7.99 -2.63 -1.15
C GLY A 85 9.32 -2.79 -0.43
N GLU A 86 9.37 -2.28 0.79
CA GLU A 86 10.50 -2.39 1.71
C GLU A 86 10.09 -3.28 2.89
N ARG A 87 10.91 -4.29 3.21
CA ARG A 87 10.71 -5.12 4.40
C ARG A 87 10.97 -4.28 5.65
N ILE A 88 9.96 -4.14 6.52
CA ILE A 88 10.14 -3.49 7.82
C ILE A 88 10.35 -4.53 8.92
N THR A 89 9.46 -5.52 8.98
CA THR A 89 9.59 -6.73 9.82
C THR A 89 9.37 -7.99 9.00
N ASP A 90 9.72 -9.14 9.57
CA ASP A 90 9.60 -10.47 8.92
C ASP A 90 8.16 -11.00 8.90
N ASP A 91 7.22 -10.29 9.52
CA ASP A 91 5.82 -10.67 9.52
C ASP A 91 5.23 -10.65 8.11
N ILE A 92 4.52 -11.72 7.75
CA ILE A 92 3.73 -11.82 6.52
C ILE A 92 2.26 -11.66 6.90
N ILE A 93 1.68 -10.52 6.54
CA ILE A 93 0.28 -10.17 6.87
C ILE A 93 -0.69 -10.36 5.70
N ALA A 94 -0.18 -10.80 4.55
CA ALA A 94 -0.95 -10.96 3.33
C ALA A 94 -0.92 -12.41 2.82
N GLN A 95 -1.71 -12.66 1.78
CA GLN A 95 -1.85 -13.98 1.18
C GLN A 95 -1.82 -13.84 -0.34
N CYS A 96 -1.29 -14.85 -1.02
CA CYS A 96 -1.33 -14.96 -2.46
C CYS A 96 -2.79 -14.91 -2.92
N HIS A 97 -3.11 -14.01 -3.86
CA HIS A 97 -4.47 -13.85 -4.36
C HIS A 97 -4.96 -15.07 -5.17
N GLN A 98 -4.05 -15.95 -5.61
CA GLN A 98 -4.38 -17.11 -6.45
C GLN A 98 -4.49 -18.42 -5.66
N CYS A 99 -3.68 -18.62 -4.62
CA CYS A 99 -3.67 -19.88 -3.86
C CYS A 99 -3.90 -19.72 -2.35
N GLY A 100 -4.00 -18.49 -1.83
CA GLY A 100 -4.22 -18.23 -0.41
C GLY A 100 -3.02 -18.50 0.51
N LYS A 101 -1.89 -19.01 -0.01
CA LYS A 101 -0.67 -19.21 0.78
C LYS A 101 -0.15 -17.88 1.33
N PRO A 102 0.38 -17.82 2.56
CA PRO A 102 0.99 -16.61 3.10
C PRO A 102 2.16 -16.14 2.20
N CYS A 103 2.05 -14.94 1.66
CA CYS A 103 3.13 -14.20 1.01
C CYS A 103 2.74 -12.72 0.90
N ASP A 104 3.71 -11.83 0.70
CA ASP A 104 3.47 -10.39 0.55
C ASP A 104 4.29 -9.77 -0.60
N ASN A 105 4.61 -10.61 -1.58
CA ASN A 105 5.24 -10.24 -2.83
C ASN A 105 4.22 -9.55 -3.74
N HIS A 106 4.28 -8.22 -3.77
CA HIS A 106 3.56 -7.42 -4.76
C HIS A 106 4.21 -7.59 -6.14
N THR A 107 3.41 -7.77 -7.16
CA THR A 107 3.81 -7.83 -8.57
C THR A 107 2.71 -7.27 -9.45
N ASN A 108 3.06 -6.77 -10.62
CA ASN A 108 2.09 -6.47 -11.66
C ASN A 108 1.82 -7.74 -12.48
N CYS A 109 0.62 -7.86 -13.02
CA CYS A 109 0.31 -8.84 -14.04
C CYS A 109 1.22 -8.60 -15.26
N ASN A 110 1.81 -9.67 -15.80
CA ASN A 110 2.65 -9.59 -16.99
C ASN A 110 1.86 -9.30 -18.28
N ASN A 111 0.55 -9.55 -18.28
CA ASN A 111 -0.33 -9.09 -19.36
C ASN A 111 -0.44 -7.55 -19.32
N ASP A 112 0.09 -6.90 -20.36
CA ASP A 112 0.14 -5.45 -20.48
C ASP A 112 -1.26 -4.83 -20.51
N GLY A 113 -2.26 -5.49 -21.11
CA GLY A 113 -3.64 -5.01 -21.10
C GLY A 113 -4.30 -5.00 -19.71
N CYS A 114 -3.76 -5.75 -18.75
CA CYS A 114 -4.33 -5.90 -17.41
C CYS A 114 -3.78 -4.90 -16.40
N HIS A 115 -2.44 -4.80 -16.29
CA HIS A 115 -1.71 -4.00 -15.30
C HIS A 115 -2.16 -4.14 -13.83
N LEU A 116 -2.83 -5.25 -13.48
CA LEU A 116 -3.29 -5.46 -12.11
C LEU A 116 -2.09 -5.63 -11.17
N LEU A 117 -2.00 -4.77 -10.16
CA LEU A 117 -1.07 -4.94 -9.04
C LEU A 117 -1.69 -5.89 -8.00
N PHE A 118 -1.02 -7.00 -7.72
CA PHE A 118 -1.55 -8.05 -6.84
C PHE A 118 -0.44 -8.77 -6.07
N ILE A 119 -0.84 -9.66 -5.15
CA ILE A 119 0.08 -10.47 -4.35
C ILE A 119 0.18 -11.88 -4.91
N GLN A 120 1.40 -12.30 -5.25
CA GLN A 120 1.67 -13.59 -5.88
C GLN A 120 2.85 -14.31 -5.21
N CYS A 121 2.66 -15.57 -4.83
CA CYS A 121 3.77 -16.41 -4.37
C CYS A 121 4.57 -16.98 -5.54
N ASP A 122 5.81 -17.40 -5.31
CA ASP A 122 6.71 -17.89 -6.38
C ASP A 122 6.15 -19.11 -7.12
N GLU A 123 5.44 -20.00 -6.42
CA GLU A 123 4.76 -21.14 -7.06
C GLU A 123 3.69 -20.69 -8.06
N CYS A 124 2.86 -19.71 -7.67
CA CYS A 124 1.84 -19.15 -8.55
C CYS A 124 2.46 -18.33 -9.68
N LYS A 125 3.56 -17.60 -9.41
CA LYS A 125 4.31 -16.89 -10.44
C LYS A 125 4.76 -17.83 -11.54
N ASN A 126 5.29 -19.01 -11.19
CA ASN A 126 5.69 -20.02 -12.16
C ASN A 126 4.50 -20.70 -12.84
N LYS A 127 3.37 -20.91 -12.12
CA LYS A 127 2.17 -21.52 -12.70
C LYS A 127 1.49 -20.61 -13.73
N TYR A 128 1.42 -19.32 -13.43
CA TYR A 128 0.67 -18.31 -14.19
C TYR A 128 1.57 -17.42 -15.06
N ASP A 129 2.86 -17.74 -15.19
CA ASP A 129 3.86 -16.92 -15.91
C ASP A 129 3.85 -15.43 -15.50
N GLY A 130 3.69 -15.18 -14.19
CA GLY A 130 3.58 -13.82 -13.63
C GLY A 130 2.23 -13.12 -13.85
N CYS A 131 1.24 -13.79 -14.44
CA CYS A 131 -0.10 -13.24 -14.66
C CYS A 131 -1.02 -13.46 -13.45
N CYS A 132 -2.07 -12.64 -13.34
CA CYS A 132 -3.03 -12.69 -12.23
C CYS A 132 -4.07 -13.81 -12.35
N SER A 133 -4.29 -14.36 -13.54
CA SER A 133 -5.25 -15.43 -13.80
C SER A 133 -4.83 -16.28 -15.01
N ASP A 134 -5.57 -17.37 -15.26
CA ASP A 134 -5.36 -18.21 -16.44
C ASP A 134 -5.73 -17.44 -17.73
N GLU A 135 -6.76 -16.61 -17.71
CA GLU A 135 -7.15 -15.77 -18.86
C GLU A 135 -6.06 -14.76 -19.22
N CYS A 136 -5.50 -14.05 -18.23
CA CYS A 136 -4.38 -13.14 -18.48
C CYS A 136 -3.12 -13.88 -18.95
N LYS A 137 -2.91 -15.12 -18.50
CA LYS A 137 -1.81 -15.96 -18.99
C LYS A 137 -2.01 -16.31 -20.46
N GLU A 138 -3.22 -16.69 -20.85
CA GLU A 138 -3.55 -16.99 -22.25
C GLU A 138 -3.35 -15.76 -23.14
N GLU A 139 -3.85 -14.58 -22.72
CA GLU A 139 -3.64 -13.30 -23.43
C GLU A 139 -2.15 -12.95 -23.54
N PHE A 140 -1.37 -13.08 -22.45
CA PHE A 140 0.07 -12.80 -22.46
C PHE A 140 0.87 -13.64 -23.47
N HIS A 141 0.37 -14.82 -23.86
CA HIS A 141 1.03 -15.70 -24.84
C HIS A 141 0.55 -15.48 -26.29
N LEU A 142 -0.41 -14.59 -26.53
CA LEU A 142 -0.80 -14.19 -27.88
C LEU A 142 0.33 -13.37 -28.56
N PRO A 143 0.36 -13.25 -29.89
CA PRO A 143 1.22 -12.29 -30.58
C PRO A 143 0.97 -10.86 -30.07
N GLU A 144 2.01 -10.01 -29.98
CA GLU A 144 1.90 -8.63 -29.44
C GLU A 144 0.81 -7.78 -30.12
N GLU A 145 0.48 -8.07 -31.39
CA GLU A 145 -0.61 -7.40 -32.12
C GLU A 145 -2.02 -7.79 -31.67
N GLU A 146 -2.14 -8.91 -30.93
CA GLU A 146 -3.38 -9.52 -30.44
C GLU A 146 -3.51 -9.50 -28.90
N GLN A 147 -2.46 -9.04 -28.20
CA GLN A 147 -2.48 -8.76 -26.75
C GLN A 147 -3.22 -7.45 -26.47
#